data_AF-A0A1M3LYH0-F1
#
_entry.id   AF-A0A1M3LYH0-F1
#
_cell.length_a   1.000
_cell.length_b   1.000
_cell.length_c   1.000
_cell.angle_alpha   90.00
_cell.angle_beta   90.00
_cell.angle_gamma   90.00
#
_symmetry.space_group_name_H-M   'P 1'
#
loop_
_entity.id
_entity.type
_entity.pdbx_description
1 polymer ?
#
loop_
_entity_poly.entity_id
_entity_poly.type
_entity_poly.pdbx_seq_one_letter_code
_entity_poly.pdbx_strand_id
1 'polypeptide(L)'
;MTHANAAPIVSIGQILAEEVLPRLHRAQKLPLHVSCLGTISYAGATDADCRDRSIPLGETACPEDAMALAAMRVSRGDIRIGPDDTLHFRPRLIVVQDNTLGLVLAGDIRAGVILWQHPVASDREARRVVTEASRIRGLAFAASGRGDYGSARDLRYQASRLEARLVDPLWRETAADLLRLPQAA
;
A
#
# COMPACT_ATOMS: atom_id res chain seq x y z
N MET A 1 -37.54 38.50 15.73
CA MET A 1 -36.12 38.65 16.12
C MET A 1 -35.52 37.25 16.23
N THR A 2 -34.82 36.82 15.18
CA THR A 2 -34.14 35.52 15.12
C THR A 2 -32.71 35.72 15.60
N HIS A 3 -32.38 35.17 16.78
CA HIS A 3 -31.02 35.16 17.28
C HIS A 3 -30.15 34.32 16.34
N ALA A 4 -29.21 34.96 15.64
CA ALA A 4 -28.14 34.29 14.94
C ALA A 4 -27.28 33.55 15.99
N ASN A 5 -27.23 32.22 15.88
CA ASN A 5 -26.39 31.38 16.70
C ASN A 5 -24.92 31.68 16.37
N ALA A 6 -24.21 32.34 17.28
CA ALA A 6 -22.79 32.63 17.10
C ALA A 6 -22.01 31.31 17.15
N ALA A 7 -21.22 31.03 16.11
CA ALA A 7 -20.34 29.87 16.11
C ALA A 7 -19.38 29.94 17.32
N PRO A 8 -19.14 28.82 18.02
CA PRO A 8 -18.26 28.82 19.19
C PRO A 8 -16.85 29.25 18.78
N ILE A 9 -16.26 30.17 19.54
CA ILE A 9 -14.86 30.59 19.36
C ILE A 9 -13.98 29.40 19.73
N VAL A 10 -13.35 28.79 18.72
CA VAL A 10 -12.43 27.68 18.90
C VAL A 10 -11.16 28.18 19.59
N SER A 11 -10.70 27.48 20.63
CA SER A 11 -9.46 27.86 21.31
C SER A 11 -8.24 27.66 20.40
N ILE A 12 -7.22 28.52 20.53
CA ILE A 12 -5.95 28.36 19.79
C ILE A 12 -5.35 26.96 20.04
N GLY A 13 -5.46 26.44 21.27
CA GLY A 13 -4.99 25.10 21.62
C GLY A 13 -5.68 23.99 20.81
N GLN A 14 -6.98 24.14 20.55
CA GLN A 14 -7.75 23.19 19.75
C GLN A 14 -7.38 23.27 18.26
N ILE A 15 -7.23 24.47 17.70
CA ILE A 15 -6.75 24.66 16.31
C ILE A 15 -5.36 24.03 16.14
N LEU A 16 -4.46 24.24 17.11
CA LEU A 16 -3.13 23.64 17.10
C LEU A 16 -3.19 22.12 17.11
N ALA A 17 -4.02 21.54 17.98
CA ALA A 17 -4.13 20.09 18.16
C ALA A 17 -4.80 19.39 16.96
N GLU A 18 -5.86 19.97 16.40
CA GLU A 18 -6.70 19.33 15.38
C GLU A 18 -6.23 19.63 13.95
N GLU A 19 -5.66 20.80 13.70
CA GLU A 19 -5.31 21.22 12.34
C GLU A 19 -3.81 21.31 12.08
N VAL A 20 -3.07 21.96 12.99
CA VAL A 20 -1.67 22.31 12.73
C VAL A 20 -0.73 21.14 13.00
N LEU A 21 -0.81 20.54 14.19
CA LEU A 21 0.10 19.46 14.59
C LEU A 21 -0.03 18.22 13.69
N PRO A 22 -1.22 17.74 13.29
CA PRO A 22 -1.31 16.60 12.38
C PRO A 22 -0.67 16.87 11.02
N ARG A 23 -0.84 18.08 10.47
CA ARG A 23 -0.22 18.48 9.20
C ARG A 23 1.31 18.53 9.31
N LEU A 24 1.85 19.10 10.40
CA LEU A 24 3.29 19.13 10.64
C LEU A 24 3.87 17.73 10.83
N HIS A 25 3.19 16.84 11.56
CA HIS A 25 3.61 15.45 11.70
C HIS A 25 3.62 14.73 10.34
N ARG A 26 2.61 14.92 9.49
CA ARG A 26 2.62 14.34 8.12
C ARG A 26 3.70 14.94 7.23
N ALA A 27 3.96 16.24 7.31
CA ALA A 27 5.01 16.88 6.52
C ALA A 27 6.41 16.31 6.84
N GLN A 28 6.66 15.92 8.11
CA GLN A 28 7.90 15.26 8.51
C GLN A 28 8.05 13.84 7.95
N LYS A 29 6.97 13.24 7.44
CA LYS A 29 6.94 11.88 6.90
C LYS A 29 7.17 11.82 5.38
N LEU A 30 7.39 12.96 4.74
CA LEU A 30 7.64 13.05 3.30
C LEU A 30 9.13 12.93 2.97
N PRO A 31 9.50 12.51 1.74
CA PRO A 31 8.61 12.12 0.63
C PRO A 31 7.96 10.75 0.83
N LEU A 32 6.93 10.45 0.04
CA LEU A 32 6.35 9.12 -0.05
C LEU A 32 7.08 8.32 -1.13
N HIS A 33 7.48 7.10 -0.79
CA HIS A 33 8.09 6.14 -1.70
C HIS A 33 7.04 5.22 -2.30
N VAL A 34 6.97 5.16 -3.62
CA VAL A 34 6.10 4.23 -4.36
C VAL A 34 6.93 3.07 -4.85
N SER A 35 6.49 1.85 -4.56
CA SER A 35 7.13 0.62 -5.04
C SER A 35 6.10 -0.39 -5.54
N CYS A 36 6.56 -1.29 -6.41
CA CYS A 36 5.78 -2.41 -6.90
C CYS A 36 6.41 -3.72 -6.43
N LEU A 37 5.69 -4.47 -5.61
CA LEU A 37 5.99 -5.86 -5.32
C LEU A 37 5.49 -6.74 -6.48
N GLY A 38 6.33 -7.66 -6.91
CA GLY A 38 5.99 -8.63 -7.93
C GLY A 38 6.94 -9.81 -7.93
N THR A 39 6.76 -10.67 -8.93
CA THR A 39 7.54 -11.90 -9.08
C THR A 39 8.40 -11.79 -10.32
N ILE A 40 9.65 -12.20 -10.20
CA ILE A 40 10.64 -12.25 -11.27
C ILE A 40 10.81 -13.68 -11.74
N SER A 41 10.97 -13.87 -13.04
CA SER A 41 11.18 -15.17 -13.65
C SER A 41 11.92 -15.04 -14.98
N TYR A 42 12.74 -16.03 -15.32
CA TYR A 42 13.30 -16.16 -16.67
C TYR A 42 12.29 -16.84 -17.61
N ALA A 43 12.49 -16.72 -18.92
CA ALA A 43 11.75 -17.51 -19.90
C ALA A 43 11.99 -19.01 -19.65
N GLY A 44 10.90 -19.79 -19.54
CA GLY A 44 10.97 -21.23 -19.23
C GLY A 44 11.28 -21.57 -17.77
N ALA A 45 11.29 -20.59 -16.87
CA ALA A 45 11.52 -20.80 -15.45
C ALA A 45 10.44 -21.71 -14.83
N THR A 46 10.87 -22.56 -13.90
CA THR A 46 9.95 -23.29 -13.02
C THR A 46 9.52 -22.40 -11.84
N ASP A 47 8.55 -22.87 -11.07
CA ASP A 47 8.11 -22.15 -9.87
C ASP A 47 9.22 -21.95 -8.83
N ALA A 48 10.21 -22.84 -8.79
CA ALA A 48 11.36 -22.78 -7.89
C ALA A 48 12.34 -21.65 -8.25
N ASP A 49 12.42 -21.30 -9.53
CA ASP A 49 13.33 -20.28 -10.06
C ASP A 49 12.77 -18.87 -9.85
N CYS A 50 11.46 -18.76 -9.74
CA CYS A 50 10.75 -17.51 -9.57
C CYS A 50 10.97 -16.89 -8.17
N ARG A 51 11.31 -15.59 -8.12
CA ARG A 51 11.59 -14.87 -6.85
C ARG A 51 10.73 -13.63 -6.70
N ASP A 52 10.40 -13.24 -5.47
CA ASP A 52 9.71 -11.98 -5.25
C ASP A 52 10.70 -10.82 -5.11
N ARG A 53 10.33 -9.67 -5.68
CA ARG A 53 11.11 -8.43 -5.69
C ARG A 53 10.21 -7.22 -5.55
N SER A 54 10.72 -6.20 -4.88
CA SER A 54 10.14 -4.86 -4.87
C SER A 54 10.93 -3.96 -5.81
N ILE A 55 10.25 -3.25 -6.69
CA ILE A 55 10.83 -2.30 -7.64
C ILE A 55 10.41 -0.89 -7.23
N PRO A 56 11.35 0.03 -6.95
CA PRO A 56 11.01 1.42 -6.70
C PRO A 56 10.46 2.06 -7.99
N LEU A 57 9.33 2.77 -7.88
CA LEU A 57 8.70 3.48 -8.99
C LEU A 57 8.99 4.99 -8.95
N GLY A 58 9.29 5.53 -7.77
CA GLY A 58 9.62 6.93 -7.58
C GLY A 58 9.20 7.45 -6.21
N GLU A 59 9.35 8.76 -6.05
CA GLU A 59 9.00 9.51 -4.84
C GLU A 59 7.97 10.59 -5.16
N THR A 60 7.11 10.90 -4.20
CA THR A 60 6.02 11.89 -4.35
C THR A 60 5.81 12.70 -3.08
N ALA A 61 5.20 13.87 -3.20
CA ALA A 61 4.98 14.78 -2.06
C ALA A 61 3.65 14.55 -1.33
N CYS A 62 2.69 13.83 -1.94
CA CYS A 62 1.40 13.53 -1.32
C CYS A 62 0.83 12.18 -1.80
N PRO A 63 -0.14 11.60 -1.06
CA PRO A 63 -0.76 10.33 -1.43
C PRO A 63 -1.48 10.34 -2.79
N GLU A 64 -2.09 11.45 -3.19
CA GLU A 64 -2.78 11.60 -4.48
C GLU A 64 -1.80 11.43 -5.65
N ASP A 65 -0.66 12.11 -5.58
CA ASP A 65 0.42 12.00 -6.56
C ASP A 65 1.01 10.58 -6.58
N ALA A 66 1.14 9.94 -5.41
CA ALA A 66 1.57 8.55 -5.31
C ALA A 66 0.61 7.59 -6.04
N MET A 67 -0.71 7.80 -5.89
CA MET A 67 -1.74 7.01 -6.57
C MET A 67 -1.70 7.25 -8.09
N ALA A 68 -1.54 8.51 -8.53
CA ALA A 68 -1.45 8.88 -9.93
C ALA A 68 -0.17 8.29 -10.59
N LEU A 69 0.99 8.41 -9.92
CA LEU A 69 2.25 7.80 -10.36
C LEU A 69 2.10 6.29 -10.50
N ALA A 70 1.54 5.62 -9.49
CA ALA A 70 1.34 4.18 -9.54
C ALA A 70 0.39 3.77 -10.69
N ALA A 71 -0.75 4.44 -10.83
CA ALA A 71 -1.74 4.16 -11.87
C ALA A 71 -1.14 4.33 -13.27
N MET A 72 -0.38 5.41 -13.49
CA MET A 72 0.34 5.67 -14.74
C MET A 72 1.34 4.54 -15.08
N ARG A 73 2.12 4.10 -14.10
CA ARG A 73 3.14 3.04 -14.30
C ARG A 73 2.49 1.69 -14.57
N VAL A 74 1.39 1.39 -13.90
CA VAL A 74 0.64 0.15 -14.13
C VAL A 74 -0.03 0.17 -15.51
N SER A 75 -0.66 1.27 -15.92
CA SER A 75 -1.37 1.38 -17.20
C SER A 75 -0.42 1.34 -18.41
N ARG A 76 0.78 1.90 -18.28
CA ARG A 76 1.83 1.82 -19.30
C ARG A 76 2.48 0.44 -19.41
N GLY A 77 2.33 -0.41 -18.40
CA GLY A 77 2.95 -1.74 -18.37
C GLY A 77 4.48 -1.69 -18.36
N ASP A 78 5.08 -0.59 -17.89
CA ASP A 78 6.50 -0.28 -18.02
C ASP A 78 7.29 -0.51 -16.71
N ILE A 79 6.72 -1.32 -15.81
CA ILE A 79 7.35 -1.80 -14.58
C ILE A 79 8.18 -3.05 -14.90
N ARG A 80 9.50 -2.87 -15.02
CA ARG A 80 10.45 -3.90 -15.45
C ARG A 80 11.67 -3.97 -14.53
N ILE A 81 12.34 -5.12 -14.55
CA ILE A 81 13.64 -5.27 -13.87
C ILE A 81 14.74 -5.25 -14.92
N GLY A 82 15.55 -4.19 -14.85
CA GLY A 82 16.69 -4.02 -15.73
C GLY A 82 16.29 -3.58 -17.14
N PRO A 83 17.29 -3.41 -18.01
CA PRO A 83 17.11 -2.87 -19.36
C PRO A 83 16.73 -3.92 -20.41
N ASP A 84 16.85 -5.21 -20.11
CA ASP A 84 16.70 -6.33 -21.03
C ASP A 84 15.48 -7.20 -20.67
N ASP A 85 14.90 -7.88 -21.66
CA ASP A 85 13.66 -8.66 -21.56
C ASP A 85 13.90 -10.10 -21.06
N THR A 86 15.15 -10.45 -20.72
CA THR A 86 15.52 -11.76 -20.19
C THR A 86 14.88 -12.09 -18.85
N LEU A 87 14.60 -11.07 -18.03
CA LEU A 87 13.95 -11.22 -16.73
C LEU A 87 12.54 -10.62 -16.78
N HIS A 88 11.53 -11.48 -16.80
CA HIS A 88 10.14 -11.04 -16.72
C HIS A 88 9.80 -10.64 -15.30
N PHE A 89 9.17 -9.48 -15.15
CA PHE A 89 8.55 -9.06 -13.89
C PHE A 89 7.04 -9.11 -14.03
N ARG A 90 6.38 -9.82 -13.12
CA ARG A 90 4.94 -9.86 -12.97
C ARG A 90 4.54 -8.97 -11.79
N PRO A 91 4.02 -7.75 -12.03
CA PRO A 91 3.50 -6.88 -10.97
C PRO A 91 2.37 -7.55 -10.20
N ARG A 92 2.31 -7.38 -8.87
CA ARG A 92 1.25 -7.96 -8.04
C ARG A 92 0.64 -6.99 -7.01
N LEU A 93 1.44 -6.10 -6.42
CA LEU A 93 0.98 -5.17 -5.39
C LEU A 93 1.74 -3.84 -5.50
N ILE A 94 1.03 -2.73 -5.50
CA ILE A 94 1.60 -1.41 -5.26
C ILE A 94 1.65 -1.16 -3.75
N VAL A 95 2.77 -0.62 -3.29
CA VAL A 95 2.99 -0.22 -1.90
C VAL A 95 3.48 1.23 -1.89
N VAL A 96 2.78 2.09 -1.15
CA VAL A 96 3.16 3.48 -0.88
C VAL A 96 3.54 3.58 0.59
N GLN A 97 4.77 3.98 0.85
CA GLN A 97 5.30 4.16 2.19
C GLN A 97 5.76 5.59 2.42
N ASP A 98 5.73 6.02 3.67
CA ASP A 98 6.36 7.26 4.08
C ASP A 98 7.87 7.08 4.27
N ASN A 99 8.59 8.18 4.55
CA ASN A 99 10.04 8.16 4.73
C ASN A 99 10.52 7.36 5.96
N THR A 100 9.60 6.95 6.85
CA THR A 100 9.86 6.07 7.99
C THR A 100 9.36 4.64 7.76
N LEU A 101 9.06 4.28 6.51
CA LEU A 101 8.52 2.98 6.08
C LEU A 101 7.10 2.69 6.59
N GLY A 102 6.40 3.70 7.14
CA GLY A 102 4.99 3.60 7.52
C GLY A 102 4.13 3.41 6.28
N LEU A 103 3.23 2.41 6.31
CA LEU A 103 2.36 2.14 5.17
C LEU A 103 1.32 3.26 5.02
N VAL A 104 1.28 3.91 3.86
CA VAL A 104 0.29 4.93 3.53
C VAL A 104 -0.88 4.33 2.77
N LEU A 105 -0.59 3.61 1.69
CA LEU A 105 -1.56 2.95 0.83
C LEU A 105 -0.96 1.68 0.23
N ALA A 106 -1.78 0.68 -0.04
CA ALA A 106 -1.39 -0.45 -0.86
C ALA A 106 -2.57 -0.99 -1.67
N GLY A 107 -2.28 -1.53 -2.85
CA GLY A 107 -3.30 -1.94 -3.80
C GLY A 107 -2.87 -3.11 -4.67
N ASP A 108 -3.81 -4.02 -4.93
CA ASP A 108 -3.62 -5.20 -5.75
C ASP A 108 -3.68 -4.82 -7.24
N ILE A 109 -2.73 -5.28 -8.05
CA ILE A 109 -2.74 -5.04 -9.49
C ILE A 109 -3.52 -6.14 -10.19
N ARG A 110 -4.64 -5.78 -10.81
CA ARG A 110 -5.48 -6.70 -11.59
C ARG A 110 -5.83 -6.09 -12.93
N ALA A 111 -5.61 -6.82 -14.02
CA ALA A 111 -5.97 -6.40 -15.37
C ALA A 111 -5.52 -4.96 -15.72
N GLY A 112 -4.31 -4.56 -15.30
CA GLY A 112 -3.78 -3.23 -15.57
C GLY A 112 -4.37 -2.10 -14.73
N VAL A 113 -5.15 -2.40 -13.70
CA VAL A 113 -5.67 -1.41 -12.73
C VAL A 113 -5.26 -1.76 -11.31
N ILE A 114 -5.23 -0.74 -10.44
CA ILE A 114 -4.89 -0.90 -9.02
C ILE A 114 -6.19 -0.92 -8.21
N LEU A 115 -6.43 -2.03 -7.50
CA LEU A 115 -7.49 -2.18 -6.53
C LEU A 115 -6.95 -1.86 -5.14
N TRP A 116 -7.09 -0.59 -4.75
CA TRP A 116 -6.65 -0.09 -3.45
C TRP A 116 -7.37 -0.78 -2.30
N GLN A 117 -6.62 -1.14 -1.26
CA GLN A 117 -7.16 -1.81 -0.09
C GLN A 117 -7.64 -0.78 0.93
N HIS A 118 -8.87 -0.94 1.40
CA HIS A 118 -9.40 -0.08 2.46
C HIS A 118 -8.65 -0.32 3.78
N PRO A 119 -8.16 0.75 4.43
CA PRO A 119 -7.52 0.66 5.74
C PRO A 119 -8.42 -0.05 6.75
N VAL A 120 -7.81 -0.71 7.73
CA VAL A 120 -8.53 -1.21 8.90
C VAL A 120 -9.18 -0.04 9.67
N ALA A 121 -10.43 -0.22 10.09
CA ALA A 121 -11.20 0.82 10.77
C ALA A 121 -10.93 0.87 12.28
N SER A 122 -10.25 -0.13 12.84
CA SER A 122 -9.98 -0.23 14.28
C SER A 122 -8.78 -1.11 14.60
N ASP A 123 -8.20 -0.94 15.78
CA ASP A 123 -7.11 -1.79 16.26
C ASP A 123 -7.54 -3.25 16.45
N ARG A 124 -8.82 -3.48 16.80
CA ARG A 124 -9.37 -4.84 16.86
C ARG A 124 -9.33 -5.53 15.50
N GLU A 125 -9.66 -4.79 14.44
CA GLU A 125 -9.55 -5.30 13.08
C GLU A 125 -8.09 -5.49 12.67
N ALA A 126 -7.21 -4.53 12.99
CA ALA A 126 -5.78 -4.64 12.74
C ALA A 126 -5.19 -5.93 13.34
N ARG A 127 -5.52 -6.23 14.59
CA ARG A 127 -5.09 -7.47 15.27
C ARG A 127 -5.58 -8.72 14.54
N ARG A 128 -6.83 -8.74 14.06
CA ARG A 128 -7.36 -9.87 13.28
C ARG A 128 -6.60 -10.06 11.97
N VAL A 129 -6.30 -8.96 11.26
CA VAL A 129 -5.52 -8.98 10.03
C VAL A 129 -4.11 -9.54 10.28
N VAL A 130 -3.44 -9.09 11.34
CA VAL A 130 -2.10 -9.59 11.72
C VAL A 130 -2.13 -11.09 12.03
N THR A 131 -3.10 -11.56 12.82
CA THR A 131 -3.25 -12.98 13.15
C THR A 131 -3.45 -13.82 11.89
N GLU A 132 -4.34 -13.38 11.00
CA GLU A 132 -4.64 -14.15 9.79
C GLU A 132 -3.49 -14.13 8.78
N ALA A 133 -2.85 -12.98 8.56
CA ALA A 133 -1.67 -12.88 7.71
C ALA A 133 -0.52 -13.76 8.24
N SER A 134 -0.30 -13.77 9.56
CA SER A 134 0.71 -14.63 10.20
C SER A 134 0.40 -16.12 10.00
N ARG A 135 -0.86 -16.52 10.13
CA ARG A 135 -1.31 -17.89 9.86
C ARG A 135 -1.02 -18.30 8.42
N ILE A 136 -1.33 -17.42 7.44
CA ILE A 136 -1.04 -17.66 6.03
C ILE A 136 0.46 -17.75 5.76
N ARG A 137 1.29 -16.91 6.41
CA ARG A 137 2.76 -17.01 6.33
C ARG A 137 3.27 -18.34 6.87
N GLY A 138 2.67 -18.87 7.95
CA GLY A 138 2.97 -20.21 8.45
C GLY A 138 2.66 -21.31 7.41
N LEU A 139 1.53 -21.21 6.71
CA LEU A 139 1.22 -22.13 5.60
C LEU A 139 2.21 -21.99 4.44
N ALA A 140 2.61 -20.76 4.11
CA ALA A 140 3.60 -20.53 3.06
C ALA A 140 4.96 -21.16 3.40
N PHE A 141 5.37 -21.07 4.66
CA PHE A 141 6.58 -21.70 5.16
C PHE A 141 6.48 -23.23 5.05
N ALA A 142 5.36 -23.82 5.48
CA ALA A 142 5.13 -25.25 5.35
C ALA A 142 5.11 -25.74 3.89
N ALA A 143 4.52 -24.97 2.97
CA ALA A 143 4.54 -25.27 1.54
C ALA A 143 5.97 -25.25 0.97
N SER A 144 6.76 -24.22 1.35
CA SER A 144 8.18 -24.11 0.95
C SER A 144 8.99 -25.32 1.44
N GLY A 145 8.76 -25.77 2.68
CA GLY A 145 9.43 -26.94 3.27
C GLY A 145 9.13 -28.26 2.55
N ARG A 146 8.02 -28.33 1.79
CA ARG A 146 7.68 -29.48 0.93
C ARG A 146 8.14 -29.31 -0.52
N GLY A 147 8.84 -28.23 -0.86
CA GLY A 147 9.26 -27.91 -2.23
C GLY A 147 8.17 -27.30 -3.10
N ASP A 148 6.99 -26.97 -2.55
CA ASP A 148 5.91 -26.32 -3.28
C ASP A 148 6.09 -24.78 -3.25
N TYR A 149 7.05 -24.32 -4.05
CA TYR A 149 7.44 -22.91 -4.10
C TYR A 149 6.38 -22.00 -4.73
N GLY A 150 5.58 -22.54 -5.66
CA GLY A 150 4.46 -21.83 -6.29
C GLY A 150 3.39 -21.49 -5.26
N SER A 151 2.86 -22.49 -4.57
CA SER A 151 1.87 -22.27 -3.50
C SER A 151 2.43 -21.41 -2.37
N ALA A 152 3.69 -21.62 -1.97
CA ALA A 152 4.32 -20.79 -0.96
C ALA A 152 4.38 -19.30 -1.35
N ARG A 153 4.64 -19.00 -2.62
CA ARG A 153 4.66 -17.64 -3.14
C ARG A 153 3.27 -17.02 -3.14
N ASP A 154 2.27 -17.76 -3.58
CA ASP A 154 0.89 -17.27 -3.59
C ASP A 154 0.36 -17.04 -2.18
N LEU A 155 0.67 -17.91 -1.23
CA LEU A 155 0.33 -17.71 0.18
C LEU A 155 1.03 -16.46 0.75
N ARG A 156 2.33 -16.26 0.49
CA ARG A 156 3.03 -15.02 0.91
C ARG A 156 2.36 -13.78 0.33
N TYR A 157 1.96 -13.84 -0.92
CA TYR A 157 1.23 -12.75 -1.55
C TYR A 157 -0.15 -12.52 -0.93
N GLN A 158 -0.91 -13.57 -0.60
CA GLN A 158 -2.19 -13.42 0.11
C GLN A 158 -2.01 -12.75 1.48
N ALA A 159 -0.96 -13.12 2.23
CA ALA A 159 -0.64 -12.45 3.48
C ALA A 159 -0.33 -10.96 3.27
N SER A 160 0.51 -10.62 2.28
CA SER A 160 0.81 -9.22 1.93
C SER A 160 -0.42 -8.43 1.49
N ARG A 161 -1.38 -9.05 0.78
CA ARG A 161 -2.66 -8.41 0.43
C ARG A 161 -3.53 -8.11 1.65
N LEU A 162 -3.49 -8.95 2.69
CA LEU A 162 -4.18 -8.65 3.95
C LEU A 162 -3.48 -7.52 4.71
N GLU A 163 -2.15 -7.59 4.80
CA GLU A 163 -1.32 -6.58 5.47
C GLU A 163 -1.36 -5.22 4.76
N ALA A 164 -1.69 -5.17 3.46
CA ALA A 164 -1.94 -3.93 2.72
C ALA A 164 -3.04 -3.05 3.34
N ARG A 165 -3.87 -3.61 4.22
CA ARG A 165 -4.91 -2.89 4.99
C ARG A 165 -4.37 -2.25 6.28
N LEU A 166 -3.18 -2.64 6.73
CA LEU A 166 -2.54 -2.17 7.96
C LEU A 166 -1.84 -0.83 7.74
N VAL A 167 -2.55 0.13 7.18
CA VAL A 167 -2.09 1.51 7.03
C VAL A 167 -1.68 2.05 8.40
N ASP A 168 -0.55 2.75 8.44
CA ASP A 168 -0.02 3.36 9.65
C ASP A 168 -1.08 4.30 10.26
N PRO A 169 -1.26 4.30 11.60
CA PRO A 169 -2.28 5.13 12.26
C PRO A 169 -2.32 6.59 11.80
N LEU A 170 -1.17 7.21 11.51
CA LEU A 170 -1.07 8.60 11.07
C LEU A 170 -1.74 8.84 9.71
N TRP A 171 -1.77 7.82 8.86
CA TRP A 171 -2.25 7.89 7.47
C TRP A 171 -3.65 7.30 7.28
N ARG A 172 -4.19 6.55 8.25
CA ARG A 172 -5.47 5.83 8.09
C ARG A 172 -6.64 6.69 7.67
N GLU A 173 -6.80 7.86 8.30
CA GLU A 173 -7.89 8.78 7.97
C GLU A 173 -7.75 9.31 6.55
N THR A 174 -6.57 9.84 6.21
CA THR A 174 -6.26 10.32 4.85
C THR A 174 -6.46 9.24 3.80
N ALA A 175 -5.96 8.03 4.04
CA ALA A 175 -6.15 6.89 3.15
C ALA A 175 -7.64 6.51 3.00
N ALA A 176 -8.40 6.48 4.11
CA ALA A 176 -9.82 6.18 4.06
C ALA A 176 -10.60 7.25 3.27
N ASP A 177 -10.28 8.52 3.43
CA ASP A 177 -10.91 9.62 2.71
C ASP A 177 -10.61 9.58 1.21
N LEU A 178 -9.35 9.31 0.84
CA LEU A 178 -8.94 9.15 -0.56
C LEU A 178 -9.69 8.03 -1.27
N LEU A 179 -9.96 6.93 -0.57
CA LEU A 179 -10.65 5.78 -1.14
C LEU A 179 -12.19 5.92 -1.13
N ARG A 180 -12.73 6.92 -0.41
CA ARG A 180 -14.16 7.27 -0.46
C ARG A 180 -14.51 8.16 -1.65
N LEU A 181 -13.56 8.98 -2.09
CA LEU A 181 -13.78 9.89 -3.21
C LEU A 181 -13.89 9.09 -4.52
N PRO A 182 -14.84 9.40 -5.41
CA PRO A 182 -14.81 8.87 -6.76
C PRO A 182 -13.48 9.28 -7.39
N GLN A 183 -12.66 8.31 -7.79
CA GLN A 183 -11.46 8.61 -8.56
C GLN A 183 -11.94 9.23 -9.88
N ALA A 184 -11.62 10.51 -10.11
CA ALA A 184 -11.90 11.15 -11.39
C ALA A 184 -11.14 10.36 -12.47
N ALA A 185 -11.91 9.72 -13.35
CA ALA A 185 -11.42 8.90 -14.45
C ALA A 185 -10.80 9.74 -15.57
#